data_AF-A0A168DPW6-F1
#
_entry.id   AF-A0A168DPW6-F1
#
_cell.length_a   1.000
_cell.length_b   1.000
_cell.length_c   1.000
_cell.angle_alpha   90.00
_cell.angle_beta   90.00
_cell.angle_gamma   90.00
#
_symmetry.space_group_name_H-M   'P 1'
#
loop_
_entity.id
_entity.type
_entity.pdbx_description
1 polymer ?
#
loop_
_entity_poly.entity_id
_entity_poly.type
_entity_poly.pdbx_seq_one_letter_code
_entity_poly.pdbx_strand_id
1 'polypeptide(L)'
;MDTSSACGGSFGGVFERGISQYPNIGDAVHLTTEHDLERIYKPAKVGQISIGSLSSAENIPAKISLNELVTRHSAILGSTGSGKSTSVASLLRSIAEGEPYGLYLNARIVLLDIHGEYSKALFDIARVFSVDPRLGEQQLNIPFWALEFSHLMEFLLGGVNDAQEIPFIEKVLELKTASFDREKYAGIARASITVDTPIPFSLAQLWYDLIDEEVKTVTGQARDEPALEAAGNPNDLTLPRYTPHAIGAKGPYINPRARGVRRQLDTLRSRLLDRRYDFLLHPSGWEPSLAGKTERDLDALLAGWLGTDKPITYWIFRQRQVLFLIFWWVLF
;
A
#
# COMPACT_ATOMS: atom_id res chain seq x y z
N MET A 1 14.25 6.74 -53.11
CA MET A 1 13.91 5.33 -53.37
C MET A 1 13.06 4.88 -52.22
N ASP A 2 11.84 4.45 -52.52
CA ASP A 2 10.91 3.95 -51.52
C ASP A 2 11.36 2.55 -51.11
N THR A 3 11.57 2.36 -49.81
CA THR A 3 12.02 1.08 -49.23
C THR A 3 10.88 0.54 -48.38
N SER A 4 10.38 -0.64 -48.72
CA SER A 4 9.42 -1.38 -47.92
C SER A 4 10.14 -2.38 -47.03
N SER A 5 9.71 -2.46 -45.77
CA SER A 5 10.05 -3.51 -44.82
C SER A 5 8.78 -4.29 -44.49
N ALA A 6 8.92 -5.54 -44.02
CA ALA A 6 7.76 -6.32 -43.55
C ALA A 6 6.97 -5.64 -42.41
N CYS A 7 7.51 -4.59 -41.78
CA CYS A 7 6.91 -3.85 -40.67
C CYS A 7 6.38 -2.45 -41.06
N GLY A 8 6.65 -1.97 -42.28
CA GLY A 8 6.34 -0.59 -42.69
C GLY A 8 7.08 -0.12 -43.93
N GLY A 9 6.64 0.98 -44.54
CA GLY A 9 7.30 1.62 -45.68
C GLY A 9 7.89 2.99 -45.32
N SER A 10 8.95 3.40 -45.99
CA SER A 10 9.46 4.78 -45.91
C SER A 10 9.17 5.52 -47.21
N PHE A 11 8.28 6.51 -47.15
CA PHE A 11 7.93 7.39 -48.27
C PHE A 11 8.39 8.82 -47.96
N GLY A 12 9.13 9.44 -48.88
CA GLY A 12 9.59 10.83 -48.70
C GLY A 12 10.48 11.07 -47.47
N GLY A 13 11.12 10.02 -46.92
CA GLY A 13 11.97 10.11 -45.72
C GLY A 13 11.21 10.04 -44.39
N VAL A 14 9.91 9.76 -44.42
CA VAL A 14 9.07 9.49 -43.23
C VAL A 14 8.70 8.02 -43.23
N PHE A 15 8.91 7.36 -42.09
CA PHE A 15 8.52 5.96 -41.91
C PHE A 15 7.06 5.86 -41.48
N GLU A 16 6.28 5.04 -42.20
CA GLU A 16 4.92 4.66 -41.88
C GLU A 16 4.86 3.18 -41.50
N ARG A 17 4.20 2.88 -40.36
CA ARG A 17 4.01 1.50 -39.91
C ARG A 17 2.91 0.82 -40.73
N GLY A 18 3.13 -0.44 -41.07
CA GLY A 18 2.20 -1.26 -41.86
C GLY A 18 2.60 -1.33 -43.33
N ILE A 19 2.32 -2.47 -43.95
CA ILE A 19 2.57 -2.70 -45.37
C ILE A 19 1.27 -2.52 -46.15
N SER A 20 1.28 -1.64 -47.15
CA SER A 20 0.19 -1.48 -48.11
C SER A 20 0.28 -2.47 -49.27
N GLN A 21 1.49 -2.99 -49.54
CA GLN A 21 1.77 -4.03 -50.52
C GLN A 21 2.66 -5.11 -49.92
N TYR A 22 2.33 -6.36 -50.23
CA TYR A 22 3.13 -7.52 -49.86
C TYR A 22 4.29 -7.71 -50.87
N PRO A 23 5.46 -8.19 -50.42
CA PRO A 23 6.58 -8.47 -51.30
C PRO A 23 6.24 -9.62 -52.27
N ASN A 24 6.73 -9.52 -53.50
CA ASN A 24 6.59 -10.55 -54.53
C ASN A 24 7.75 -11.55 -54.49
N ILE A 25 7.53 -12.71 -55.11
CA ILE A 25 8.59 -13.71 -55.29
C ILE A 25 9.65 -13.12 -56.24
N GLY A 26 10.90 -13.05 -55.77
CA GLY A 26 12.03 -12.52 -56.53
C GLY A 26 12.41 -11.07 -56.21
N ASP A 27 11.71 -10.43 -55.28
CA ASP A 27 12.07 -9.09 -54.82
C ASP A 27 13.46 -9.07 -54.16
N ALA A 28 14.22 -8.01 -54.43
CA ALA A 28 15.55 -7.82 -53.89
C ALA A 28 15.48 -7.54 -52.38
N VAL A 29 16.31 -8.26 -51.61
CA VAL A 29 16.46 -8.06 -50.16
C VAL A 29 17.67 -7.17 -49.91
N HIS A 30 17.44 -6.06 -49.23
CA HIS A 30 18.50 -5.11 -48.87
C HIS A 30 18.76 -5.17 -47.36
N LEU A 31 20.04 -5.07 -46.99
CA LEU A 31 20.42 -4.87 -45.59
C LEU A 31 20.01 -3.45 -45.17
N THR A 32 19.38 -3.36 -44.00
CA THR A 32 19.01 -2.07 -43.40
C THR A 32 20.26 -1.33 -42.95
N THR A 33 20.39 -0.05 -43.33
CA THR A 33 21.50 0.79 -42.88
C THR A 33 21.18 1.45 -41.53
N GLU A 34 22.20 1.94 -40.83
CA GLU A 34 22.03 2.70 -39.57
C GLU A 34 21.13 3.94 -39.79
N HIS A 35 21.27 4.61 -40.93
CA HIS A 35 20.45 5.76 -41.32
C HIS A 35 18.96 5.39 -41.53
N ASP A 36 18.68 4.18 -42.00
CA ASP A 36 17.30 3.68 -42.14
C ASP A 36 16.70 3.36 -40.76
N LEU A 37 17.49 2.75 -39.87
CA LEU A 37 17.08 2.49 -38.50
C LEU A 37 16.81 3.79 -37.73
N GLU A 38 17.64 4.82 -37.89
CA GLU A 38 17.42 6.14 -37.27
C GLU A 38 16.09 6.78 -37.71
N ARG A 39 15.65 6.54 -38.95
CA ARG A 39 14.36 7.04 -39.45
C ARG A 39 13.19 6.27 -38.84
N ILE A 40 13.30 4.96 -38.71
CA ILE A 40 12.27 4.09 -38.13
C ILE A 40 12.09 4.37 -36.64
N TYR A 41 13.21 4.52 -35.92
CA TYR A 41 13.25 4.74 -34.48
C TYR A 41 13.37 6.24 -34.12
N LYS A 42 13.09 7.12 -35.08
CA LYS A 42 13.28 8.57 -34.89
C LYS A 42 12.50 9.04 -33.66
N PRO A 43 13.18 9.66 -32.68
CA PRO A 43 12.53 10.10 -31.45
C PRO A 43 11.46 11.16 -31.75
N ALA A 44 10.33 11.09 -31.06
CA ALA A 44 9.50 12.28 -30.87
C ALA A 44 10.32 13.30 -30.06
N LYS A 45 10.25 14.60 -30.42
CA LYS A 45 11.14 15.64 -29.85
C LYS A 45 10.99 15.83 -28.33
N VAL A 46 9.86 15.44 -27.74
CA VAL A 46 9.55 15.63 -26.31
C VAL A 46 8.79 14.41 -25.80
N GLY A 47 8.91 14.10 -24.51
CA GLY A 47 8.08 13.07 -23.87
C GLY A 47 8.66 11.65 -23.89
N GLN A 48 9.90 11.47 -24.34
CA GLN A 48 10.54 10.17 -24.46
C GLN A 48 11.73 10.01 -23.51
N ILE A 49 11.93 8.79 -23.02
CA ILE A 49 13.09 8.39 -22.21
C ILE A 49 13.85 7.28 -22.93
N SER A 50 15.18 7.28 -22.82
CA SER A 50 16.02 6.20 -23.35
C SER A 50 16.12 5.09 -22.32
N ILE A 51 15.98 3.83 -22.74
CA ILE A 51 16.04 2.66 -21.84
C ILE A 51 17.20 1.71 -22.19
N GLY A 52 17.99 2.07 -23.20
CA GLY A 52 19.07 1.27 -23.77
C GLY A 52 19.34 1.64 -25.22
N SER A 53 19.97 0.75 -25.98
CA SER A 53 20.25 0.87 -27.41
C SER A 53 19.70 -0.32 -28.19
N LEU A 54 19.60 -0.17 -29.52
CA LEU A 54 19.24 -1.28 -30.39
C LEU A 54 20.37 -2.31 -30.44
N SER A 55 20.05 -3.60 -30.29
CA SER A 55 21.04 -4.68 -30.35
C SER A 55 21.80 -4.75 -31.67
N SER A 56 21.19 -4.30 -32.77
CA SER A 56 21.78 -4.29 -34.11
C SER A 56 22.55 -3.01 -34.43
N ALA A 57 22.43 -1.97 -33.59
CA ALA A 57 23.05 -0.67 -33.79
C ALA A 57 23.18 0.06 -32.44
N GLU A 58 24.31 -0.12 -31.76
CA GLU A 58 24.53 0.37 -30.39
C GLU A 58 24.47 1.90 -30.28
N ASN A 59 24.73 2.64 -31.36
CA ASN A 59 24.65 4.10 -31.38
C ASN A 59 23.22 4.62 -31.43
N ILE A 60 22.23 3.77 -31.73
CA ILE A 60 20.83 4.19 -31.85
C ILE A 60 20.13 3.94 -30.50
N PRO A 61 19.74 4.99 -29.77
CA PRO A 61 19.07 4.83 -28.48
C PRO A 61 17.66 4.28 -28.66
N ALA A 62 17.34 3.22 -27.93
CA ALA A 62 15.98 2.71 -27.78
C ALA A 62 15.22 3.65 -26.83
N LYS A 63 14.16 4.29 -27.36
CA LYS A 63 13.35 5.26 -26.63
C LYS A 63 11.90 4.82 -26.53
N ILE A 64 11.28 5.13 -25.40
CA ILE A 64 9.86 4.87 -25.16
C ILE A 64 9.16 6.17 -24.76
N SER A 65 7.87 6.28 -25.10
CA SER A 65 7.02 7.39 -24.65
C SER A 65 6.72 7.23 -23.17
N LEU A 66 7.16 8.19 -22.35
CA LEU A 66 6.87 8.20 -20.92
C LEU A 66 5.37 8.36 -20.69
N ASN A 67 4.71 9.22 -21.48
CA ASN A 67 3.27 9.42 -21.37
C ASN A 67 2.49 8.12 -21.59
N GLU A 68 2.83 7.35 -22.63
CA GLU A 68 2.15 6.06 -22.88
C GLU A 68 2.46 5.04 -21.78
N LEU A 69 3.71 4.99 -21.30
CA LEU A 69 4.12 4.09 -20.22
C LEU A 69 3.27 4.30 -18.95
N VAL A 70 3.05 5.56 -18.55
CA VAL A 70 2.35 5.91 -17.31
C VAL A 70 0.82 5.92 -17.47
N THR A 71 0.28 6.23 -18.65
CA THR A 71 -1.18 6.37 -18.86
C THR A 71 -1.89 5.09 -19.27
N ARG A 72 -1.20 4.10 -19.86
CA ARG A 72 -1.85 2.91 -20.43
C ARG A 72 -1.70 1.62 -19.60
N HIS A 73 -1.07 1.70 -18.42
CA HIS A 73 -0.54 0.57 -17.68
C HIS A 73 0.46 -0.26 -18.51
N SER A 74 1.59 -0.63 -17.90
CA SER A 74 2.67 -1.32 -18.60
C SER A 74 3.10 -2.57 -17.84
N ALA A 75 3.53 -3.59 -18.57
CA ALA A 75 4.05 -4.82 -18.00
C ALA A 75 5.43 -5.14 -18.57
N ILE A 76 6.39 -5.46 -17.69
CA ILE A 76 7.72 -5.97 -18.06
C ILE A 76 7.73 -7.47 -17.79
N LEU A 77 7.82 -8.27 -18.84
CA LEU A 77 7.73 -9.73 -18.79
C LEU A 77 9.06 -10.38 -19.19
N GLY A 78 9.38 -11.52 -18.59
CA GLY A 78 10.60 -12.27 -18.91
C GLY A 78 10.81 -13.47 -17.99
N SER A 79 11.55 -14.49 -18.46
CA SER A 79 11.92 -15.66 -17.64
C SER A 79 12.91 -15.28 -16.53
N THR A 80 13.16 -16.19 -15.58
CA THR A 80 14.22 -16.01 -14.58
C THR A 80 15.57 -15.86 -15.29
N GLY A 81 16.35 -14.84 -14.91
CA GLY A 81 17.65 -14.55 -15.55
C GLY A 81 17.60 -13.74 -16.85
N SER A 82 16.42 -13.43 -17.39
CA SER A 82 16.28 -12.64 -18.64
C SER A 82 16.54 -11.13 -18.48
N GLY A 83 16.89 -10.67 -17.28
CA GLY A 83 17.19 -9.25 -17.04
C GLY A 83 15.99 -8.39 -16.62
N LYS A 84 14.83 -8.95 -16.26
CA LYS A 84 13.66 -8.18 -15.78
C LYS A 84 14.00 -7.10 -14.76
N SER A 85 14.66 -7.48 -13.65
CA SER A 85 14.97 -6.54 -12.57
C SER A 85 15.96 -5.46 -13.02
N THR A 86 16.89 -5.81 -13.92
CA THR A 86 17.80 -4.86 -14.58
C THR A 86 17.04 -3.87 -15.46
N SER A 87 16.09 -4.36 -16.27
CA SER A 87 15.26 -3.51 -17.14
C SER A 87 14.39 -2.56 -16.33
N VAL A 88 13.78 -3.01 -15.23
CA VAL A 88 13.02 -2.16 -14.30
C VAL A 88 13.94 -1.10 -13.70
N ALA A 89 15.11 -1.47 -13.17
CA ALA A 89 16.04 -0.51 -12.57
C ALA A 89 16.53 0.54 -13.59
N SER A 90 16.88 0.12 -14.81
CA SER A 90 17.29 1.02 -15.90
C SER A 90 16.17 1.99 -16.28
N LEU A 91 14.94 1.49 -16.40
CA LEU A 91 13.77 2.31 -16.69
C LEU A 91 13.54 3.37 -15.60
N LEU A 92 13.57 2.96 -14.33
CA LEU A 92 13.36 3.86 -13.19
C LEU A 92 14.45 4.93 -13.11
N ARG A 93 15.71 4.57 -13.34
CA ARG A 93 16.84 5.52 -13.46
C ARG A 93 16.61 6.52 -14.58
N SER A 94 16.21 6.04 -15.75
CA SER A 94 15.97 6.88 -16.93
C SER A 94 14.85 7.91 -16.68
N ILE A 95 13.83 7.55 -15.89
CA ILE A 95 12.77 8.48 -15.47
C ILE A 95 13.30 9.47 -14.42
N ALA A 96 14.02 8.97 -13.42
CA ALA A 96 14.52 9.75 -12.29
C ALA A 96 15.61 10.77 -12.67
N GLU A 97 16.54 10.38 -13.53
CA GLU A 97 17.71 11.17 -13.93
C GLU A 97 17.40 12.09 -15.12
N GLY A 98 16.37 11.76 -15.93
CA GLY A 98 15.83 12.67 -16.94
C GLY A 98 16.76 12.98 -18.12
N GLU A 99 17.77 12.15 -18.37
CA GLU A 99 18.74 12.37 -19.45
C GLU A 99 18.08 12.33 -20.84
N PRO A 100 18.43 13.25 -21.76
CA PRO A 100 19.46 14.31 -21.67
C PRO A 100 18.94 15.72 -21.33
N TYR A 101 17.69 15.89 -20.90
CA TYR A 101 17.05 17.22 -20.81
C TYR A 101 16.51 17.60 -19.43
N GLY A 102 16.68 16.77 -18.39
CA GLY A 102 16.23 17.04 -17.03
C GLY A 102 14.71 17.32 -16.93
N LEU A 103 13.91 16.83 -17.88
CA LEU A 103 12.51 17.24 -18.04
C LEU A 103 11.59 16.75 -16.90
N TYR A 104 12.02 15.78 -16.11
CA TYR A 104 11.18 15.08 -15.13
C TYR A 104 11.74 15.14 -13.70
N LEU A 105 12.41 16.23 -13.32
CA LEU A 105 12.95 16.43 -11.95
C LEU A 105 11.86 16.35 -10.85
N ASN A 106 10.60 16.60 -11.22
CA ASN A 106 9.44 16.51 -10.32
C ASN A 106 8.73 15.14 -10.37
N ALA A 107 9.27 14.17 -11.11
CA ALA A 107 8.71 12.82 -11.08
C ALA A 107 8.81 12.25 -9.67
N ARG A 108 7.71 11.64 -9.23
CA ARG A 108 7.61 10.89 -7.98
C ARG A 108 7.18 9.48 -8.29
N ILE A 109 8.04 8.53 -8.00
CA ILE A 109 7.81 7.11 -8.24
C ILE A 109 7.71 6.42 -6.90
N VAL A 110 6.61 5.72 -6.66
CA VAL A 110 6.49 4.78 -5.54
C VAL A 110 6.75 3.38 -6.08
N LEU A 111 7.82 2.75 -5.60
CA LEU A 111 8.20 1.38 -5.93
C LEU A 111 7.80 0.46 -4.79
N LEU A 112 6.89 -0.49 -5.06
CA LEU A 112 6.47 -1.52 -4.12
C LEU A 112 7.22 -2.82 -4.42
N ASP A 113 7.95 -3.36 -3.45
CA ASP A 113 8.70 -4.59 -3.62
C ASP A 113 8.58 -5.53 -2.41
N ILE A 114 8.19 -6.76 -2.72
CA ILE A 114 8.00 -7.82 -1.75
C ILE A 114 9.34 -8.40 -1.30
N HIS A 115 10.33 -8.45 -2.19
CA HIS A 115 11.58 -9.19 -2.02
C HIS A 115 12.78 -8.30 -1.70
N GLY A 116 12.70 -7.00 -1.98
CA GLY A 116 13.79 -6.06 -1.75
C GLY A 116 14.91 -6.16 -2.79
N GLU A 117 14.62 -6.67 -3.98
CA GLU A 117 15.60 -6.96 -5.06
C GLU A 117 16.26 -5.70 -5.60
N TYR A 118 15.56 -4.56 -5.58
CA TYR A 118 16.02 -3.32 -6.21
C TYR A 118 16.86 -2.42 -5.30
N SER A 119 16.95 -2.74 -3.99
CA SER A 119 17.63 -1.90 -2.98
C SER A 119 19.03 -1.49 -3.41
N LYS A 120 19.85 -2.46 -3.80
CA LYS A 120 21.24 -2.19 -4.22
C LYS A 120 21.33 -1.35 -5.49
N ALA A 121 20.39 -1.54 -6.42
CA ALA A 121 20.40 -0.90 -7.73
C ALA A 121 19.81 0.52 -7.71
N LEU A 122 19.08 0.92 -6.68
CA LEU A 122 18.38 2.21 -6.62
C LEU A 122 18.70 3.02 -5.35
N PHE A 123 19.50 2.52 -4.41
CA PHE A 123 19.74 3.16 -3.10
C PHE A 123 20.25 4.62 -3.19
N ASP A 124 21.05 4.93 -4.21
CA ASP A 124 21.56 6.27 -4.50
C ASP A 124 20.44 7.24 -4.89
N ILE A 125 19.46 6.79 -5.70
CA ILE A 125 18.38 7.63 -6.23
C ILE A 125 17.01 7.41 -5.57
N ALA A 126 16.91 6.52 -4.60
CA ALA A 126 15.68 6.21 -3.86
C ALA A 126 15.79 6.45 -2.36
N ARG A 127 14.68 6.86 -1.73
CA ARG A 127 14.49 6.81 -0.28
C ARG A 127 13.85 5.46 0.05
N VAL A 128 14.53 4.65 0.86
CA VAL A 128 14.15 3.26 1.12
C VAL A 128 13.45 3.13 2.47
N PHE A 129 12.22 2.60 2.45
CA PHE A 129 11.43 2.23 3.61
C PHE A 129 11.25 0.72 3.64
N SER A 130 11.37 0.11 4.82
CA SER A 130 11.22 -1.33 5.01
C SER A 130 10.42 -1.60 6.27
N VAL A 131 9.60 -2.66 6.27
CA VAL A 131 8.91 -3.12 7.49
C VAL A 131 9.88 -3.65 8.54
N ASP A 132 11.05 -4.12 8.11
CA ASP A 132 12.16 -4.61 8.93
C ASP A 132 13.44 -3.93 8.43
N PRO A 133 13.72 -2.69 8.88
CA PRO A 133 14.76 -1.84 8.31
C PRO A 133 16.16 -2.35 8.66
N ARG A 134 17.01 -2.42 7.63
CA ARG A 134 18.46 -2.62 7.77
C ARG A 134 19.17 -1.27 7.86
N LEU A 135 20.49 -1.31 8.07
CA LEU A 135 21.33 -0.11 8.09
C LEU A 135 21.13 0.71 6.79
N GLY A 136 20.71 1.97 6.92
CA GLY A 136 20.44 2.87 5.80
C GLY A 136 18.99 2.85 5.28
N GLU A 137 18.14 1.95 5.76
CA GLU A 137 16.70 1.91 5.49
C GLU A 137 15.93 2.64 6.60
N GLN A 138 14.77 3.19 6.28
CA GLN A 138 13.84 3.78 7.24
C GLN A 138 12.70 2.80 7.56
N GLN A 139 12.15 2.88 8.77
CA GLN A 139 10.95 2.11 9.11
C GLN A 139 9.79 2.55 8.21
N LEU A 140 9.18 1.59 7.52
CA LEU A 140 7.90 1.81 6.86
C LEU A 140 6.80 1.86 7.93
N ASN A 141 5.97 2.88 7.92
CA ASN A 141 4.87 3.06 8.87
C ASN A 141 3.58 3.29 8.09
N ILE A 142 2.59 2.42 8.24
CA ILE A 142 1.30 2.53 7.57
C ILE A 142 0.25 2.65 8.66
N PRO A 143 -0.37 3.82 8.86
CA PRO A 143 -1.37 3.96 9.90
C PRO A 143 -2.61 3.14 9.57
N PHE A 144 -2.93 2.13 10.40
CA PHE A 144 -4.08 1.24 10.18
C PHE A 144 -5.41 1.98 10.03
N TRP A 145 -5.55 3.15 10.66
CA TRP A 145 -6.78 3.94 10.65
C TRP A 145 -7.02 4.67 9.32
N ALA A 146 -6.03 4.66 8.41
CA ALA A 146 -6.16 5.10 7.03
C ALA A 146 -6.44 3.95 6.05
N LEU A 147 -6.53 2.70 6.54
CA LEU A 147 -7.00 1.58 5.74
C LEU A 147 -8.53 1.58 5.67
N GLU A 148 -9.05 1.00 4.59
CA GLU A 148 -10.48 0.72 4.44
C GLU A 148 -10.93 -0.32 5.48
N PHE A 149 -12.12 -0.11 6.04
CA PHE A 149 -12.58 -0.83 7.21
C PHE A 149 -12.69 -2.33 6.96
N SER A 150 -13.23 -2.76 5.80
CA SER A 150 -13.44 -4.19 5.53
C SER A 150 -12.11 -4.95 5.48
N HIS A 151 -11.10 -4.39 4.81
CA HIS A 151 -9.75 -4.96 4.75
C HIS A 151 -9.07 -5.01 6.13
N LEU A 152 -9.22 -3.95 6.93
CA LEU A 152 -8.69 -3.92 8.29
C LEU A 152 -9.34 -5.02 9.16
N MET A 153 -10.67 -5.15 9.11
CA MET A 153 -11.40 -6.16 9.88
C MET A 153 -11.08 -7.59 9.41
N GLU A 154 -10.98 -7.83 8.11
CA GLU A 154 -10.58 -9.13 7.57
C GLU A 154 -9.22 -9.56 8.13
N PHE A 155 -8.24 -8.65 8.11
CA PHE A 155 -6.90 -8.90 8.63
C PHE A 155 -6.86 -9.11 10.15
N LEU A 156 -7.55 -8.24 10.90
CA LEU A 156 -7.51 -8.26 12.37
C LEU A 156 -8.31 -9.42 12.97
N LEU A 157 -9.44 -9.78 12.36
CA LEU A 157 -10.40 -10.70 12.95
C LEU A 157 -10.38 -12.10 12.31
N GLY A 158 -9.81 -12.22 11.11
CA GLY A 158 -9.77 -13.48 10.36
C GLY A 158 -11.12 -13.86 9.73
N GLY A 159 -11.94 -12.83 9.42
CA GLY A 159 -13.30 -12.97 8.91
C GLY A 159 -14.37 -12.85 9.99
N VAL A 160 -15.43 -12.10 9.67
CA VAL A 160 -16.65 -11.94 10.46
C VAL A 160 -17.85 -12.18 9.57
N ASN A 161 -18.95 -12.66 10.15
CA ASN A 161 -20.25 -12.60 9.48
C ASN A 161 -20.92 -11.24 9.75
N ASP A 162 -21.94 -10.90 8.96
CA ASP A 162 -22.63 -9.59 9.04
C ASP A 162 -23.10 -9.25 10.47
N ALA A 163 -23.59 -10.25 11.23
CA ALA A 163 -24.07 -10.03 12.60
C ALA A 163 -22.93 -9.72 13.58
N GLN A 164 -21.75 -10.31 13.37
CA GLN A 164 -20.55 -10.10 14.18
C GLN A 164 -19.83 -8.80 13.82
N GLU A 165 -20.02 -8.27 12.61
CA GLU A 165 -19.39 -7.03 12.14
C GLU A 165 -20.01 -5.78 12.75
N ILE A 166 -21.33 -5.78 12.98
CA ILE A 166 -22.10 -4.67 13.58
C ILE A 166 -21.43 -4.06 14.83
N PRO A 167 -21.07 -4.84 15.88
CA PRO A 167 -20.45 -4.26 17.08
C PRO A 167 -19.10 -3.58 16.80
N PHE A 168 -18.34 -4.04 15.79
CA PHE A 168 -17.10 -3.38 15.40
C PHE A 168 -17.39 -2.08 14.65
N ILE A 169 -18.35 -2.06 13.73
CA ILE A 169 -18.78 -0.84 13.01
C ILE A 169 -19.22 0.23 14.01
N GLU A 170 -20.14 -0.12 14.91
CA GLU A 170 -20.69 0.80 15.92
C GLU A 170 -19.57 1.37 16.79
N LYS A 171 -18.68 0.49 17.29
CA LYS A 171 -17.62 0.91 18.22
C LYS A 171 -16.50 1.69 17.54
N VAL A 172 -16.11 1.34 16.32
CA VAL A 172 -15.13 2.11 15.54
C VAL A 172 -15.68 3.49 15.22
N LEU A 173 -16.95 3.59 14.82
CA LEU A 173 -17.58 4.88 14.56
C LEU A 173 -17.63 5.75 15.83
N GLU A 174 -17.98 5.16 16.98
CA GLU A 174 -17.96 5.84 18.28
C GLU A 174 -16.56 6.39 18.60
N LEU A 175 -15.52 5.56 18.50
CA LEU A 175 -14.14 5.95 18.81
C LEU A 175 -13.60 7.02 17.85
N LYS A 176 -13.86 6.90 16.53
CA LYS A 176 -13.49 7.91 15.53
C LYS A 176 -14.20 9.24 15.80
N THR A 177 -15.48 9.19 16.11
CA THR A 177 -16.30 10.36 16.44
C THR A 177 -15.80 11.06 17.70
N ALA A 178 -15.41 10.30 18.73
CA ALA A 178 -14.83 10.83 19.96
C ALA A 178 -13.42 11.43 19.75
N SER A 179 -12.60 10.82 18.90
CA SER A 179 -11.29 11.35 18.50
C SER A 179 -11.45 12.68 17.76
N PHE A 180 -12.35 12.73 16.77
CA PHE A 180 -12.67 13.95 16.04
C PHE A 180 -13.15 15.08 16.95
N ASP A 181 -13.98 14.77 17.95
CA ASP A 181 -14.47 15.80 18.87
C ASP A 181 -13.39 16.47 19.71
N ARG A 182 -12.30 15.74 19.98
CA ARG A 182 -11.18 16.24 20.77
C ARG A 182 -10.20 17.03 19.91
N GLU A 183 -9.77 16.44 18.79
CA GLU A 183 -8.67 16.98 17.98
C GLU A 183 -9.14 17.92 16.86
N LYS A 184 -10.40 17.83 16.42
CA LYS A 184 -11.00 18.67 15.37
C LYS A 184 -10.19 18.70 14.05
N TYR A 185 -9.96 17.54 13.47
CA TYR A 185 -9.25 17.37 12.19
C TYR A 185 -9.83 18.26 11.07
N ALA A 186 -8.96 19.04 10.43
CA ALA A 186 -9.37 19.99 9.40
C ALA A 186 -9.90 19.29 8.14
N GLY A 187 -10.90 19.89 7.48
CA GLY A 187 -11.49 19.37 6.25
C GLY A 187 -12.48 18.22 6.42
N ILE A 188 -12.71 17.74 7.65
CA ILE A 188 -13.69 16.69 7.96
C ILE A 188 -14.89 17.32 8.66
N ALA A 189 -16.09 17.07 8.14
CA ALA A 189 -17.34 17.45 8.80
C ALA A 189 -17.81 16.32 9.72
N ARG A 190 -18.21 16.65 10.95
CA ARG A 190 -18.70 15.66 11.92
C ARG A 190 -19.81 14.76 11.36
N ALA A 191 -20.72 15.32 10.57
CA ALA A 191 -21.86 14.61 10.00
C ALA A 191 -21.49 13.65 8.84
N SER A 192 -20.28 13.77 8.27
CA SER A 192 -19.80 12.91 7.20
C SER A 192 -18.86 11.81 7.69
N ILE A 193 -18.69 11.64 9.00
CA ILE A 193 -17.82 10.61 9.56
C ILE A 193 -18.46 9.23 9.33
N THR A 194 -17.67 8.35 8.72
CA THR A 194 -17.98 6.94 8.47
C THR A 194 -16.86 6.06 9.03
N VAL A 195 -17.04 4.74 8.98
CA VAL A 195 -15.99 3.78 9.35
C VAL A 195 -14.75 3.87 8.45
N ASP A 196 -14.88 4.41 7.23
CA ASP A 196 -13.77 4.58 6.27
C ASP A 196 -13.16 5.98 6.28
N THR A 197 -13.71 6.91 7.06
CA THR A 197 -13.08 8.23 7.21
C THR A 197 -11.75 8.05 7.94
N PRO A 198 -10.61 8.57 7.43
CA PRO A 198 -9.27 8.30 7.97
C PRO A 198 -9.01 9.11 9.25
N ILE A 199 -9.74 8.79 10.31
CA ILE A 199 -9.64 9.41 11.63
C ILE A 199 -8.96 8.40 12.57
N PRO A 200 -7.89 8.81 13.28
CA PRO A 200 -7.21 7.95 14.23
C PRO A 200 -8.13 7.50 15.38
N PHE A 201 -8.09 6.20 15.70
CA PHE A 201 -8.82 5.58 16.80
C PHE A 201 -8.00 4.46 17.43
N SER A 202 -8.21 4.12 18.69
CA SER A 202 -7.40 3.09 19.37
C SER A 202 -7.95 1.67 19.17
N LEU A 203 -7.13 0.79 18.59
CA LEU A 203 -7.45 -0.65 18.55
C LEU A 203 -7.39 -1.31 19.93
N ALA A 204 -6.52 -0.83 20.82
CA ALA A 204 -6.43 -1.31 22.20
C ALA A 204 -7.72 -0.98 22.99
N GLN A 205 -8.25 0.24 22.82
CA GLN A 205 -9.52 0.63 23.41
C GLN A 205 -10.70 -0.13 22.79
N LEU A 206 -10.72 -0.28 21.45
CA LEU A 206 -11.73 -1.09 20.75
C LEU A 206 -11.77 -2.52 21.30
N TRP A 207 -10.60 -3.16 21.41
CA TRP A 207 -10.48 -4.51 21.95
C TRP A 207 -11.00 -4.58 23.39
N TYR A 208 -10.57 -3.65 24.25
CA TYR A 208 -10.92 -3.65 25.67
C TYR A 208 -12.42 -3.45 25.91
N ASP A 209 -13.04 -2.51 25.20
CA ASP A 209 -14.46 -2.20 25.36
C ASP A 209 -15.34 -3.38 24.93
N LEU A 210 -14.99 -4.05 23.82
CA LEU A 210 -15.77 -5.19 23.33
C LEU A 210 -15.50 -6.47 24.15
N ILE A 211 -14.24 -6.72 24.56
CA ILE A 211 -13.92 -7.94 25.33
C ILE A 211 -14.50 -7.89 26.74
N ASP A 212 -14.58 -6.70 27.34
CA ASP A 212 -15.22 -6.51 28.64
C ASP A 212 -16.67 -7.00 28.59
N GLU A 213 -17.44 -6.68 27.55
CA GLU A 213 -18.82 -7.16 27.41
C GLU A 213 -18.91 -8.70 27.27
N GLU A 214 -17.94 -9.33 26.61
CA GLU A 214 -17.90 -10.79 26.41
C GLU A 214 -17.55 -11.57 27.68
N VAL A 215 -16.69 -11.02 28.55
CA VAL A 215 -16.21 -11.71 29.76
C VAL A 215 -16.94 -11.29 31.04
N LYS A 216 -17.71 -10.20 30.98
CA LYS A 216 -18.47 -9.67 32.12
C LYS A 216 -19.47 -10.69 32.64
N THR A 217 -19.44 -10.87 33.95
CA THR A 217 -20.53 -11.51 34.68
C THR A 217 -21.23 -10.48 35.54
N VAL A 218 -22.54 -10.66 35.69
CA VAL A 218 -23.42 -9.72 36.39
C VAL A 218 -24.11 -10.38 37.57
N THR A 219 -24.35 -9.58 38.59
CA THR A 219 -25.03 -9.92 39.84
C THR A 219 -26.19 -8.95 40.05
N GLY A 220 -26.87 -9.05 41.20
CA GLY A 220 -28.08 -8.28 41.48
C GLY A 220 -29.34 -8.92 40.88
N GLN A 221 -30.50 -8.56 41.43
CA GLN A 221 -31.79 -9.08 40.97
C GLN A 221 -32.11 -8.62 39.53
N ALA A 222 -31.66 -7.42 39.16
CA ALA A 222 -31.82 -6.84 37.84
C ALA A 222 -30.69 -7.19 36.85
N ARG A 223 -29.66 -7.93 37.29
CA ARG A 223 -28.50 -8.34 36.48
C ARG A 223 -27.71 -7.17 35.88
N ASP A 224 -27.54 -6.12 36.68
CA ASP A 224 -26.94 -4.85 36.30
C ASP A 224 -25.64 -4.55 37.05
N GLU A 225 -25.34 -5.27 38.13
CA GLU A 225 -24.14 -5.07 38.94
C GLU A 225 -22.98 -5.95 38.45
N PRO A 226 -21.86 -5.39 37.92
CA PRO A 226 -20.74 -6.19 37.46
C PRO A 226 -20.04 -6.91 38.63
N ALA A 227 -19.84 -8.22 38.53
CA ALA A 227 -19.10 -9.00 39.51
C ALA A 227 -17.57 -8.90 39.27
N LEU A 228 -17.06 -7.67 39.22
CA LEU A 228 -15.68 -7.36 38.88
C LEU A 228 -14.76 -7.65 40.07
N GLU A 229 -13.72 -8.46 39.86
CA GLU A 229 -12.68 -8.75 40.86
C GLU A 229 -11.43 -7.91 40.63
N ALA A 230 -11.06 -7.69 39.36
CA ALA A 230 -9.92 -6.87 39.00
C ALA A 230 -10.17 -6.22 37.63
N ALA A 231 -9.92 -4.92 37.54
CA ALA A 231 -9.93 -4.22 36.26
C ALA A 231 -8.79 -4.73 35.36
N GLY A 232 -9.04 -4.77 34.05
CA GLY A 232 -7.98 -4.98 33.08
C GLY A 232 -7.31 -3.67 32.70
N ASN A 233 -6.37 -3.73 31.75
CA ASN A 233 -5.68 -2.56 31.22
C ASN A 233 -5.63 -2.66 29.68
N PRO A 234 -6.25 -1.72 28.95
CA PRO A 234 -6.19 -1.69 27.49
C PRO A 234 -4.75 -1.53 26.97
N ASN A 235 -3.89 -0.74 27.62
CA ASN A 235 -2.52 -0.52 27.14
C ASN A 235 -1.69 -1.81 27.10
N ASP A 236 -1.86 -2.66 28.12
CA ASP A 236 -1.12 -3.92 28.25
C ASP A 236 -1.91 -5.11 27.65
N LEU A 237 -3.07 -4.83 27.04
CA LEU A 237 -4.02 -5.83 26.54
C LEU A 237 -4.32 -6.92 27.60
N THR A 238 -4.52 -6.49 28.85
CA THR A 238 -4.85 -7.38 29.98
C THR A 238 -6.36 -7.42 30.20
N LEU A 239 -6.88 -8.64 30.36
CA LEU A 239 -8.32 -8.87 30.51
C LEU A 239 -8.81 -8.42 31.91
N PRO A 240 -10.01 -7.84 32.01
CA PRO A 240 -10.68 -7.72 33.29
C PRO A 240 -11.05 -9.11 33.82
N ARG A 241 -10.94 -9.28 35.14
CA ARG A 241 -11.30 -10.53 35.82
C ARG A 241 -12.63 -10.34 36.54
N TYR A 242 -13.59 -11.17 36.16
CA TYR A 242 -14.91 -11.26 36.77
C TYR A 242 -15.07 -12.59 37.49
N THR A 243 -15.91 -12.62 38.52
CA THR A 243 -16.25 -13.87 39.20
C THR A 243 -16.97 -14.81 38.23
N PRO A 244 -16.54 -16.08 38.10
CA PRO A 244 -17.15 -17.03 37.18
C PRO A 244 -18.65 -17.18 37.41
N HIS A 245 -19.41 -17.36 36.33
CA HIS A 245 -20.85 -17.58 36.43
C HIS A 245 -21.13 -18.91 37.16
N ALA A 246 -22.16 -18.91 38.00
CA ALA A 246 -22.59 -20.09 38.76
C ALA A 246 -23.91 -20.63 38.22
N ILE A 247 -24.05 -21.97 38.25
CA ILE A 247 -25.30 -22.63 37.88
C ILE A 247 -26.26 -22.53 39.08
N GLY A 248 -27.12 -21.51 39.09
CA GLY A 248 -28.12 -21.34 40.15
C GLY A 248 -28.82 -19.98 40.18
N ALA A 249 -29.82 -19.86 41.06
CA ALA A 249 -30.65 -18.66 41.21
C ALA A 249 -29.96 -17.48 41.94
N LYS A 250 -28.70 -17.62 42.37
CA LYS A 250 -27.94 -16.59 43.09
C LYS A 250 -26.86 -15.89 42.25
N GLY A 251 -26.66 -16.30 40.99
CA GLY A 251 -25.60 -15.76 40.13
C GLY A 251 -24.18 -16.03 40.66
N PRO A 252 -23.14 -15.41 40.07
CA PRO A 252 -23.15 -14.47 38.95
C PRO A 252 -23.70 -15.08 37.65
N TYR A 253 -24.28 -14.25 36.79
CA TYR A 253 -24.87 -14.63 35.51
C TYR A 253 -24.00 -14.18 34.33
N ILE A 254 -24.10 -14.89 33.22
CA ILE A 254 -23.51 -14.46 31.94
C ILE A 254 -24.15 -13.13 31.52
N ASN A 255 -23.34 -12.20 31.02
CA ASN A 255 -23.83 -10.93 30.48
C ASN A 255 -24.75 -11.20 29.25
N PRO A 256 -26.04 -10.83 29.30
CA PRO A 256 -26.95 -11.02 28.18
C PRO A 256 -26.62 -10.10 26.98
N ARG A 257 -25.76 -9.09 27.16
CA ARG A 257 -25.31 -8.18 26.10
C ARG A 257 -24.09 -8.68 25.33
N ALA A 258 -23.51 -9.82 25.71
CA ALA A 258 -22.40 -10.42 24.97
C ALA A 258 -22.83 -10.67 23.51
N ARG A 259 -21.97 -10.28 22.57
CA ARG A 259 -22.23 -10.26 21.12
C ARG A 259 -21.71 -11.51 20.42
N GLY A 260 -20.99 -12.38 21.11
CA GLY A 260 -20.48 -13.64 20.59
C GLY A 260 -19.28 -13.45 19.66
N VAL A 261 -18.47 -12.42 19.91
CA VAL A 261 -17.28 -12.05 19.11
C VAL A 261 -15.96 -12.34 19.83
N ARG A 262 -16.00 -13.06 20.96
CA ARG A 262 -14.80 -13.37 21.75
C ARG A 262 -13.66 -13.97 20.94
N ARG A 263 -13.94 -14.92 20.04
CA ARG A 263 -12.90 -15.53 19.18
C ARG A 263 -12.20 -14.48 18.31
N GLN A 264 -12.95 -13.57 17.71
CA GLN A 264 -12.41 -12.49 16.89
C GLN A 264 -11.58 -11.51 17.72
N LEU A 265 -12.01 -11.21 18.94
CA LEU A 265 -11.26 -10.36 19.86
C LEU A 265 -9.96 -11.03 20.35
N ASP A 266 -9.95 -12.35 20.53
CA ASP A 266 -8.73 -13.11 20.81
C ASP A 266 -7.76 -13.06 19.61
N THR A 267 -8.27 -13.15 18.36
CA THR A 267 -7.46 -12.94 17.15
C THR A 267 -6.90 -11.51 17.09
N LEU A 268 -7.73 -10.50 17.31
CA LEU A 268 -7.33 -9.08 17.35
C LEU A 268 -6.19 -8.87 18.34
N ARG A 269 -6.35 -9.36 19.58
CA ARG A 269 -5.31 -9.29 20.62
C ARG A 269 -4.02 -9.96 20.18
N SER A 270 -4.11 -11.16 19.61
CA SER A 270 -2.96 -11.90 19.11
C SER A 270 -2.20 -11.11 18.01
N ARG A 271 -2.94 -10.44 17.11
CA ARG A 271 -2.35 -9.58 16.08
C ARG A 271 -1.68 -8.34 16.65
N LEU A 272 -2.30 -7.67 17.60
CA LEU A 272 -1.71 -6.51 18.30
C LEU A 272 -0.42 -6.88 19.04
N LEU A 273 -0.30 -8.11 19.55
CA LEU A 273 0.92 -8.57 20.23
C LEU A 273 2.02 -9.07 19.27
N ASP A 274 1.70 -9.26 17.99
CA ASP A 274 2.63 -9.81 17.00
C ASP A 274 3.45 -8.71 16.32
N ARG A 275 4.72 -8.62 16.73
CA ARG A 275 5.68 -7.60 16.27
C ARG A 275 5.90 -7.54 14.78
N ARG A 276 5.55 -8.60 14.04
CA ARG A 276 5.64 -8.60 12.57
C ARG A 276 4.71 -7.58 11.93
N TYR A 277 3.69 -7.13 12.67
CA TYR A 277 2.72 -6.13 12.23
C TYR A 277 2.95 -4.74 12.83
N ASP A 278 4.06 -4.52 13.55
CA ASP A 278 4.35 -3.22 14.19
C ASP A 278 4.33 -2.07 13.17
N PHE A 279 4.81 -2.29 11.94
CA PHE A 279 4.76 -1.29 10.86
C PHE A 279 3.34 -0.78 10.54
N LEU A 280 2.30 -1.56 10.87
CA LEU A 280 0.89 -1.25 10.61
C LEU A 280 0.11 -0.93 11.90
N LEU A 281 0.29 -1.76 12.94
CA LEU A 281 -0.48 -1.71 14.19
C LEU A 281 0.17 -0.83 15.26
N HIS A 282 1.49 -0.67 15.22
CA HIS A 282 2.27 0.19 16.10
C HIS A 282 3.17 1.18 15.32
N PRO A 283 2.59 1.94 14.36
CA PRO A 283 3.37 2.82 13.49
C PRO A 283 3.93 3.99 14.31
N SER A 284 5.25 4.08 14.40
CA SER A 284 5.93 5.02 15.31
C SER A 284 5.57 6.48 14.99
N GLY A 285 4.94 7.18 15.94
CA GLY A 285 4.48 8.57 15.78
C GLY A 285 3.10 8.73 15.14
N TRP A 286 2.54 7.66 14.56
CA TRP A 286 1.17 7.63 14.01
C TRP A 286 0.24 6.67 14.77
N GLU A 287 0.76 6.00 15.81
CA GLU A 287 -0.01 5.13 16.68
C GLU A 287 -0.98 5.97 17.54
N PRO A 288 -2.28 5.71 17.50
CA PRO A 288 -3.24 6.45 18.31
C PRO A 288 -3.16 6.01 19.78
N SER A 289 -3.08 6.99 20.69
CA SER A 289 -3.35 6.78 22.11
C SER A 289 -4.76 6.23 22.35
N LEU A 290 -5.07 5.77 23.57
CA LEU A 290 -6.42 5.28 23.93
C LEU A 290 -7.54 6.28 23.61
N ALA A 291 -7.25 7.59 23.64
CA ALA A 291 -8.19 8.65 23.30
C ALA A 291 -8.30 8.94 21.79
N GLY A 292 -7.55 8.22 20.95
CA GLY A 292 -7.51 8.40 19.50
C GLY A 292 -6.59 9.54 19.04
N LYS A 293 -5.72 10.07 19.90
CA LYS A 293 -4.75 11.11 19.52
C LYS A 293 -3.43 10.51 19.01
N THR A 294 -2.90 11.03 17.90
CA THR A 294 -1.58 10.69 17.36
C THR A 294 -0.57 11.84 17.57
N GLU A 295 0.73 11.54 17.48
CA GLU A 295 1.79 12.56 17.52
C GLU A 295 1.96 13.27 16.16
N ARG A 296 1.74 12.53 15.07
CA ARG A 296 1.79 12.97 13.67
C ARG A 296 0.55 12.51 12.93
N ASP A 297 0.20 13.24 11.87
CA ASP A 297 -0.94 12.96 11.01
C ASP A 297 -0.48 12.53 9.60
N LEU A 298 -1.42 12.24 8.69
CA LEU A 298 -1.16 11.75 7.33
C LEU A 298 -0.36 12.74 6.50
N ASP A 299 -0.50 14.04 6.73
CA ASP A 299 0.26 15.07 6.03
C ASP A 299 1.78 14.88 6.22
N ALA A 300 2.21 14.62 7.46
CA ALA A 300 3.61 14.34 7.79
C ALA A 300 4.09 13.02 7.17
N LEU A 301 3.21 12.01 7.09
CA LEU A 301 3.52 10.73 6.46
C LEU A 301 3.71 10.88 4.94
N LEU A 302 2.75 11.52 4.28
CA LEU A 302 2.76 11.78 2.85
C LEU A 302 3.92 12.70 2.46
N ALA A 303 4.24 13.71 3.27
CA ALA A 303 5.43 14.53 3.07
C ALA A 303 6.71 13.68 3.18
N GLY A 304 6.77 12.73 4.12
CA GLY A 304 7.88 11.79 4.26
C GLY A 304 7.99 10.79 3.11
N TRP A 305 6.90 10.47 2.41
CA TRP A 305 6.87 9.54 1.28
C TRP A 305 7.03 10.19 -0.07
N LEU A 306 6.37 11.32 -0.33
CA LEU A 306 6.32 11.94 -1.65
C LEU A 306 7.09 13.27 -1.70
N GLY A 307 7.33 13.88 -0.55
CA GLY A 307 8.07 15.14 -0.40
C GLY A 307 9.58 14.96 -0.22
N THR A 308 10.13 13.78 -0.49
CA THR A 308 11.57 13.54 -0.29
C THR A 308 12.43 14.27 -1.33
N ASP A 309 13.71 14.41 -1.00
CA ASP A 309 14.78 14.91 -1.87
C ASP A 309 15.08 13.98 -3.05
N LYS A 310 14.56 12.75 -3.01
CA LYS A 310 14.78 11.73 -4.03
C LYS A 310 13.53 11.50 -4.88
N PRO A 311 13.68 11.22 -6.19
CA PRO A 311 12.55 11.00 -7.09
C PRO A 311 11.83 9.68 -6.85
N ILE A 312 12.50 8.70 -6.23
CA ILE A 312 11.95 7.36 -5.96
C ILE A 312 11.77 7.16 -4.47
N THR A 313 10.58 6.70 -4.10
CA THR A 313 10.26 6.19 -2.77
C THR A 313 10.04 4.69 -2.87
N TYR A 314 10.82 3.93 -2.13
CA TYR A 314 10.92 2.50 -2.31
C TYR A 314 10.48 1.77 -1.05
N TRP A 315 9.39 1.02 -1.13
CA TRP A 315 8.81 0.27 -0.01
C TRP A 315 9.11 -1.22 -0.12
N ILE A 316 9.72 -1.76 0.93
CA ILE A 316 10.14 -3.15 1.03
C ILE A 316 9.31 -3.87 2.10
N PHE A 317 8.59 -4.92 1.68
CA PHE A 317 7.68 -5.64 2.58
C PHE A 317 8.28 -6.89 3.22
N ARG A 318 9.19 -7.61 2.54
CA ARG A 318 9.83 -8.88 3.01
C ARG A 318 8.90 -9.98 3.53
N GLN A 319 7.59 -9.76 3.57
CA GLN A 319 6.55 -10.65 4.07
C GLN A 319 5.34 -10.60 3.13
N ARG A 320 4.89 -11.77 2.66
CA ARG A 320 3.79 -11.88 1.69
C ARG A 320 2.42 -11.48 2.24
N GLN A 321 2.19 -11.61 3.56
CA GLN A 321 0.85 -11.46 4.14
C GLN A 321 0.35 -10.01 4.25
N VAL A 322 1.22 -9.05 3.95
CA VAL A 322 0.95 -7.62 4.12
C VAL A 322 0.58 -6.94 2.80
N LEU A 323 0.92 -7.56 1.66
CA LEU A 323 0.78 -6.91 0.36
C LEU A 323 -0.67 -6.63 -0.02
N PHE A 324 -1.61 -7.50 0.37
CA PHE A 324 -3.03 -7.35 0.09
C PHE A 324 -3.64 -6.09 0.75
N LEU A 325 -3.20 -5.75 1.96
CA LEU A 325 -3.69 -4.57 2.69
C LEU A 325 -3.23 -3.25 2.07
N ILE A 326 -2.09 -3.26 1.39
CA ILE A 326 -1.39 -2.04 0.95
C ILE A 326 -1.63 -1.74 -0.52
N PHE A 327 -1.86 -2.78 -1.34
CA PHE A 327 -2.20 -2.60 -2.74
C PHE A 327 -3.41 -1.66 -2.91
N TRP A 328 -4.33 -1.68 -1.95
CA TRP A 328 -5.50 -0.78 -1.90
C TRP A 328 -5.22 0.60 -1.29
N TRP A 329 -4.21 0.73 -0.44
CA TRP A 329 -3.81 2.03 0.15
C TRP A 329 -3.14 2.96 -0.86
N VAL A 330 -2.43 2.42 -1.85
CA VAL A 330 -1.67 3.20 -2.84
C VAL A 330 -2.51 3.62 -4.06
N LEU A 331 -3.68 3.00 -4.26
CA LEU A 331 -4.53 3.22 -5.43
C LEU A 331 -5.63 4.28 -5.23
N PHE A 332 -5.71 4.91 -4.07
CA PHE A 332 -6.65 5.98 -3.72
C PHE A 332 -5.96 7.12 -2.97
#